data_AF-A0A535XLM0-F1
#
_entry.id   AF-A0A535XLM0-F1
#
_cell.length_a   1.000
_cell.length_b   1.000
_cell.length_c   1.000
_cell.angle_alpha   90.00
_cell.angle_beta   90.00
_cell.angle_gamma   90.00
#
_symmetry.space_group_name_H-M   'P 1'
#
loop_
_entity.id
_entity.type
_entity.pdbx_description
1 polymer ?
#
loop_
_entity_poly.entity_id
_entity_poly.type
_entity_poly.pdbx_seq_one_letter_code
_entity_poly.pdbx_strand_id
1 'polypeptide(L)'
;MNEANRAGENEQRRAARKRYQAQYRVLYDQLLEILFQLDPIGVHQDDAEKFVPEATTILARLREARLAEDVEQIVLEELRRWYGRRRLANQDSERLTDATIAICSVWNHFLHVSAS
;
A
#
# COMPACT_ATOMS: atom_id res chain seq x y z
N MET A 1 -26.17 16.12 27.67
CA MET A 1 -25.11 15.19 27.18
C MET A 1 -24.57 14.43 28.39
N ASN A 2 -24.85 13.12 28.51
CA ASN A 2 -24.55 12.34 29.71
C ASN A 2 -23.15 11.67 29.64
N GLU A 3 -22.54 11.40 30.79
CA GLU A 3 -21.22 10.78 30.94
C GLU A 3 -21.15 9.36 30.35
N ALA A 4 -22.24 8.61 30.46
CA ALA A 4 -22.40 7.30 29.81
C ALA A 4 -22.33 7.39 28.27
N ASN A 5 -22.85 8.48 27.67
CA ASN A 5 -22.76 8.69 26.22
C ASN A 5 -21.32 8.98 25.78
N ARG A 6 -20.58 9.77 26.57
CA ARG A 6 -19.15 10.06 26.30
C ARG A 6 -18.27 8.82 26.43
N ALA A 7 -18.54 7.94 27.40
CA ALA A 7 -17.82 6.68 27.57
C ALA A 7 -18.03 5.74 26.36
N GLY A 8 -19.28 5.58 25.90
CA GLY A 8 -19.59 4.79 24.71
C GLY A 8 -18.97 5.34 23.42
N GLU A 9 -19.03 6.66 23.21
CA GLU A 9 -18.35 7.31 22.08
C GLU A 9 -16.83 7.11 22.10
N ASN A 10 -16.19 7.19 23.28
CA ASN A 10 -14.76 7.00 23.41
C ASN A 10 -14.34 5.55 23.12
N GLU A 11 -15.14 4.57 23.55
CA GLU A 11 -14.90 3.16 23.27
C GLU A 11 -15.05 2.85 21.78
N GLN A 12 -16.10 3.38 21.13
CA GLN A 12 -16.30 3.27 19.69
C GLN A 12 -15.12 3.87 18.91
N ARG A 13 -14.64 5.07 19.28
CA ARG A 13 -13.46 5.69 18.66
C ARG A 13 -12.21 4.84 18.83
N ARG A 14 -12.01 4.22 20.00
CA ARG A 14 -10.86 3.32 20.25
C ARG A 14 -10.96 2.05 19.40
N ALA A 15 -12.15 1.45 19.32
CA ALA A 15 -12.37 0.25 18.51
C ALA A 15 -12.16 0.53 17.02
N ALA A 16 -12.68 1.64 16.49
CA ALA A 16 -12.48 2.04 15.10
C ALA A 16 -10.99 2.27 14.78
N ARG A 17 -10.26 2.95 15.67
CA ARG A 17 -8.80 3.14 15.52
C ARG A 17 -8.04 1.82 15.48
N LYS A 18 -8.37 0.87 16.36
CA LYS A 18 -7.72 -0.46 16.37
C LYS A 18 -7.99 -1.24 15.08
N ARG A 19 -9.23 -1.21 14.57
CA ARG A 19 -9.60 -1.87 13.30
C ARG A 19 -8.83 -1.28 12.13
N TYR A 20 -8.80 0.05 12.02
CA TYR A 20 -8.06 0.75 10.98
C TYR A 20 -6.56 0.43 11.03
N GLN A 21 -5.95 0.41 12.22
CA GLN A 21 -4.54 0.04 12.39
C GLN A 21 -4.26 -1.41 11.94
N ALA A 22 -5.16 -2.34 12.26
CA ALA A 22 -5.03 -3.73 11.82
C ALA A 22 -5.15 -3.86 10.30
N GLN A 23 -6.13 -3.20 9.68
CA GLN A 23 -6.32 -3.19 8.23
C GLN A 23 -5.13 -2.54 7.51
N TYR A 24 -4.61 -1.44 8.06
CA TYR A 24 -3.43 -0.77 7.51
C TYR A 24 -2.19 -1.66 7.60
N ARG A 25 -2.04 -2.45 8.67
CA ARG A 25 -0.95 -3.41 8.79
C ARG A 25 -1.02 -4.50 7.71
N VAL A 26 -2.22 -5.02 7.43
CA VAL A 26 -2.42 -6.01 6.35
C VAL A 26 -2.07 -5.41 4.99
N LEU A 27 -2.54 -4.18 4.69
CA LEU A 27 -2.19 -3.47 3.46
C LEU A 27 -0.67 -3.31 3.31
N TYR A 28 0.00 -2.93 4.39
CA TYR A 28 1.45 -2.74 4.43
C TYR A 28 2.21 -4.03 4.12
N ASP A 29 1.84 -5.13 4.80
CA ASP A 29 2.49 -6.43 4.63
C ASP A 29 2.27 -6.97 3.20
N GLN A 30 1.06 -6.79 2.63
CA GLN A 30 0.76 -7.19 1.25
C GLN A 30 1.55 -6.38 0.21
N LEU A 31 1.72 -5.07 0.42
CA LEU A 31 2.51 -4.24 -0.48
C LEU A 31 3.98 -4.66 -0.49
N LEU A 32 4.55 -4.94 0.69
CA LEU A 32 5.91 -5.44 0.80
C LEU A 32 6.09 -6.77 0.05
N GLU A 33 5.14 -7.69 0.19
CA GLU A 33 5.16 -8.96 -0.53
C GLU A 33 5.12 -8.76 -2.04
N ILE A 34 4.26 -7.88 -2.56
CA ILE A 34 4.19 -7.60 -4.00
C ILE A 34 5.51 -7.02 -4.52
N LEU A 35 6.11 -6.06 -3.81
CA LEU A 35 7.40 -5.48 -4.19
C LEU A 35 8.52 -6.53 -4.16
N PHE A 36 8.52 -7.40 -3.15
CA PHE A 36 9.45 -8.51 -3.02
C PHE A 36 9.31 -9.51 -4.19
N GLN A 37 8.08 -9.86 -4.57
CA GLN A 37 7.82 -10.77 -5.71
C GLN A 37 8.14 -10.14 -7.06
N LEU A 38 7.98 -8.82 -7.21
CA LEU A 38 8.36 -8.11 -8.43
C LEU A 38 9.88 -8.12 -8.61
N ASP A 39 10.64 -7.89 -7.53
CA ASP A 39 12.09 -7.67 -7.51
C ASP A 39 12.64 -6.98 -8.77
N PRO A 40 12.33 -5.70 -8.95
CA PRO A 40 12.61 -4.96 -10.19
C PRO A 40 14.11 -4.71 -10.46
N ILE A 41 15.02 -5.15 -9.58
CA ILE A 41 16.47 -5.09 -9.81
C ILE A 41 17.10 -6.50 -9.81
N GLY A 42 16.32 -7.57 -9.63
CA GLY A 42 16.86 -8.93 -9.59
C GLY A 42 17.85 -9.13 -8.44
N VAL A 43 17.70 -8.39 -7.33
CA VAL A 43 18.61 -8.39 -6.19
C VAL A 43 18.32 -9.52 -5.21
N HIS A 44 17.18 -10.21 -5.35
CA HIS A 44 16.79 -11.45 -4.64
C HIS A 44 17.86 -12.00 -3.66
N GLN A 45 17.61 -12.12 -2.34
CA GLN A 45 16.46 -12.90 -1.89
C GLN A 45 16.20 -12.91 -0.37
N ASP A 46 16.88 -12.11 0.46
CA ASP A 46 16.91 -12.47 1.89
C ASP A 46 15.72 -11.96 2.71
N ASP A 47 15.20 -10.76 2.40
CA ASP A 47 14.23 -10.10 3.30
C ASP A 47 13.34 -9.05 2.61
N ALA A 48 12.04 -9.15 2.86
CA ALA A 48 11.05 -8.15 2.46
C ALA A 48 11.27 -6.79 3.17
N GLU A 49 11.94 -6.76 4.32
CA GLU A 49 12.26 -5.51 5.03
C GLU A 49 13.09 -4.51 4.21
N LYS A 50 13.82 -4.98 3.19
CA LYS A 50 14.59 -4.10 2.30
C LYS A 50 13.71 -3.20 1.43
N PHE A 51 12.44 -3.58 1.22
CA PHE A 51 11.46 -2.83 0.41
C PHE A 51 10.63 -1.85 1.26
N VAL A 52 10.91 -1.72 2.56
CA VAL A 52 10.24 -0.82 3.50
C VAL A 52 10.28 0.65 3.06
N PRO A 53 11.41 1.20 2.57
CA PRO A 53 11.45 2.58 2.09
C PRO A 53 10.48 2.83 0.93
N GLU A 54 10.46 1.94 -0.06
CA GLU A 54 9.59 2.00 -1.24
C GLU A 54 8.12 1.87 -0.86
N ALA A 55 7.79 0.85 -0.05
CA ALA A 55 6.43 0.64 0.44
C ALA A 55 5.91 1.87 1.19
N THR A 56 6.77 2.49 2.00
CA THR A 56 6.41 3.68 2.79
C THR A 56 6.11 4.88 1.91
N THR A 57 6.91 5.16 0.87
CA THR A 57 6.65 6.31 -0.01
C THR A 57 5.44 6.09 -0.91
N ILE A 58 5.24 4.87 -1.40
CA ILE A 58 4.03 4.48 -2.15
C ILE A 58 2.80 4.70 -1.27
N LEU A 59 2.73 4.11 -0.07
CA LEU A 59 1.58 4.24 0.81
C LEU A 59 1.30 5.68 1.25
N ALA A 60 2.35 6.47 1.49
CA ALA A 60 2.19 7.88 1.82
C ALA A 60 1.44 8.63 0.72
N ARG A 61 1.80 8.37 -0.55
CA ARG A 61 1.17 9.01 -1.72
C ARG A 61 -0.18 8.41 -2.09
N LEU A 62 -0.41 7.12 -1.87
CA LEU A 62 -1.70 6.49 -2.14
C LEU A 62 -2.85 7.15 -1.36
N ARG A 63 -2.56 7.75 -0.19
CA ARG A 63 -3.54 8.54 0.57
C ARG A 63 -4.03 9.80 -0.15
N GLU A 64 -3.29 10.25 -1.16
CA GLU A 64 -3.62 11.41 -1.99
C GLU A 64 -4.44 11.01 -3.23
N ALA A 65 -4.52 9.71 -3.54
CA ALA A 65 -5.29 9.18 -4.66
C ALA A 65 -6.79 9.43 -4.46
N ARG A 66 -7.45 9.96 -5.49
CA ARG A 66 -8.89 10.23 -5.51
C ARG A 66 -9.64 9.25 -6.40
N LEU A 67 -8.97 8.78 -7.44
CA LEU A 67 -9.48 7.83 -8.42
C LEU A 67 -8.55 6.61 -8.53
N ALA A 68 -9.02 5.52 -9.13
CA ALA A 68 -8.23 4.30 -9.30
C ALA A 68 -7.03 4.54 -10.22
N GLU A 69 -7.17 5.41 -11.21
CA GLU A 69 -6.12 5.81 -12.15
C GLU A 69 -4.98 6.55 -11.44
N ASP A 70 -5.27 7.29 -10.36
CA ASP A 70 -4.24 7.98 -9.57
C ASP A 70 -3.33 6.96 -8.88
N VAL A 71 -3.88 5.82 -8.44
CA VAL A 71 -3.16 4.74 -7.75
C VAL A 71 -2.12 4.14 -8.69
N GLU A 72 -2.52 3.79 -9.91
CA GLU A 72 -1.61 3.25 -10.93
C GLU A 72 -0.48 4.25 -11.25
N GLN A 73 -0.83 5.53 -11.44
CA GLN A 73 0.16 6.57 -11.71
C GLN A 73 1.16 6.73 -10.55
N ILE A 74 0.67 6.82 -9.32
CA ILE A 74 1.52 6.95 -8.12
C ILE A 74 2.48 5.77 -8.01
N VAL A 75 1.99 4.54 -8.19
CA VAL A 75 2.81 3.33 -8.11
C VAL A 75 3.91 3.37 -9.17
N LEU A 76 3.55 3.60 -10.45
CA LEU A 76 4.52 3.64 -11.54
C LEU A 76 5.56 4.76 -11.35
N GLU A 77 5.14 5.93 -10.84
CA GLU A 77 6.05 7.03 -10.54
C GLU A 77 7.04 6.71 -9.42
N GLU A 78 6.56 6.14 -8.31
CA GLU A 78 7.41 5.77 -7.18
C GLU A 78 8.38 4.65 -7.58
N LEU A 79 7.92 3.62 -8.29
CA LEU A 79 8.81 2.58 -8.82
C LEU A 79 9.89 3.21 -9.72
N ARG A 80 9.50 4.11 -10.63
CA ARG A 80 10.45 4.82 -11.51
C ARG A 80 11.43 5.70 -10.75
N ARG A 81 11.00 6.31 -9.65
CA ARG A 81 11.83 7.13 -8.78
C ARG A 81 12.88 6.30 -8.05
N TRP A 82 12.48 5.15 -7.50
CA TRP A 82 13.37 4.28 -6.73
C TRP A 82 14.36 3.51 -7.61
N TYR A 83 13.89 2.94 -8.72
CA TYR A 83 14.70 2.02 -9.52
C TYR A 83 15.29 2.65 -10.78
N GLY A 84 14.71 3.77 -11.22
CA GLY A 84 15.09 4.48 -12.43
C GLY A 84 14.41 3.94 -13.69
N ARG A 85 14.05 4.85 -14.60
CA ARG A 85 13.30 4.52 -15.83
C ARG A 85 13.97 3.46 -16.70
N ARG A 86 15.29 3.53 -16.87
CA ARG A 86 16.04 2.58 -17.72
C ARG A 86 16.01 1.16 -17.18
N ARG A 87 16.08 0.98 -15.85
CA ARG A 87 16.06 -0.34 -15.22
C ARG A 87 14.67 -0.96 -15.29
N LEU A 88 13.63 -0.19 -14.98
CA LEU A 88 12.26 -0.65 -15.13
C LEU A 88 11.87 -0.97 -16.57
N ALA A 89 12.43 -0.27 -17.56
CA ALA A 89 12.21 -0.60 -18.97
C ALA A 89 12.85 -1.93 -19.40
N ASN A 90 13.86 -2.41 -18.66
CA ASN A 90 14.48 -3.71 -18.89
C ASN A 90 13.81 -4.84 -18.08
N GLN A 91 12.94 -4.49 -17.13
CA GLN A 91 12.13 -5.46 -16.40
C GLN A 91 11.08 -6.05 -17.33
N ASP A 92 10.68 -7.29 -17.07
CA ASP A 92 9.53 -7.90 -17.72
C ASP A 92 8.28 -7.00 -17.53
N SER A 93 7.76 -6.51 -18.66
CA SER A 93 6.62 -5.58 -18.66
C SER A 93 5.36 -6.24 -18.12
N GLU A 94 5.16 -7.55 -18.32
CA GLU A 94 4.00 -8.25 -17.78
C GLU A 94 4.08 -8.31 -16.26
N ARG A 95 5.24 -8.68 -15.71
CA ARG A 95 5.45 -8.70 -14.25
C ARG A 95 5.27 -7.33 -13.60
N LEU A 96 5.73 -6.27 -14.26
CA LEU A 96 5.53 -4.90 -13.78
C LEU A 96 4.05 -4.50 -13.78
N THR A 97 3.33 -4.85 -14.84
CA THR A 97 1.89 -4.63 -14.94
C THR A 97 1.14 -5.41 -13.87
N ASP A 98 1.45 -6.69 -13.68
CA ASP A 98 0.83 -7.54 -12.67
C ASP A 98 1.04 -7.01 -11.25
N ALA A 99 2.27 -6.59 -10.92
CA ALA A 99 2.57 -5.99 -9.62
C ALA A 99 1.79 -4.67 -9.42
N THR A 100 1.69 -3.85 -10.46
CA THR A 100 0.93 -2.59 -10.40
C THR A 100 -0.56 -2.86 -10.17
N ILE A 101 -1.14 -3.81 -10.91
CA ILE A 101 -2.53 -4.25 -10.73
C ILE A 101 -2.74 -4.79 -9.30
N ALA A 102 -1.84 -5.63 -8.81
CA ALA A 102 -1.92 -6.18 -7.46
C ALA A 102 -1.92 -5.07 -6.39
N ILE A 103 -1.05 -4.06 -6.53
CA ILE A 103 -1.02 -2.91 -5.61
C ILE A 103 -2.34 -2.13 -5.67
N CYS A 104 -2.87 -1.89 -6.87
CA CYS A 104 -4.19 -1.26 -7.04
C CYS A 104 -5.31 -2.06 -6.37
N SER A 105 -5.30 -3.40 -6.52
CA SER A 105 -6.30 -4.26 -5.91
C SER A 105 -6.24 -4.26 -4.38
N VAL A 106 -5.05 -4.34 -3.77
CA VAL A 106 -4.93 -4.33 -2.30
C VAL A 106 -5.31 -2.97 -1.72
N TRP A 107 -4.96 -1.88 -2.40
CA TRP A 107 -5.39 -0.54 -2.00
C TRP A 107 -6.91 -0.37 -2.07
N ASN A 108 -7.52 -0.79 -3.18
CA ASN A 108 -8.97 -0.75 -3.33
C ASN A 108 -9.66 -1.60 -2.27
N HIS A 109 -9.16 -2.80 -1.99
CA HIS A 109 -9.70 -3.65 -0.92
C HIS A 109 -9.62 -2.95 0.45
N PHE A 110 -8.47 -2.34 0.77
CA PHE A 110 -8.31 -1.57 2.00
C PHE A 110 -9.33 -0.44 2.12
N LEU A 111 -9.60 0.30 1.05
CA LEU A 111 -10.62 1.36 1.05
C LEU A 111 -12.03 0.80 1.33
N HIS A 112 -12.41 -0.31 0.70
CA HIS A 112 -13.73 -0.93 0.92
C HIS A 112 -13.91 -1.43 2.36
N VAL A 113 -12.88 -2.08 2.90
CA VAL A 113 -12.93 -2.66 4.25
C VAL A 113 -12.77 -1.60 5.35
N SER A 114 -12.12 -0.47 5.06
CA SER A 114 -11.99 0.66 5.99
C SER A 114 -13.22 1.58 6.00
N ALA A 115 -14.02 1.58 4.93
CA ALA A 115 -15.26 2.34 4.84
C ALA A 115 -16.48 1.61 5.44
N SER A 116 -16.35 0.31 5.71
CA SER A 116 -17.38 -0.57 6.29
C SER A 116 -17.31 -0.62 7.82
#